data_AF-A0A7W7CIL7-F1
#
_entry.id   AF-A0A7W7CIL7-F1
#
_cell.length_a   1.000
_cell.length_b   1.000
_cell.length_c   1.000
_cell.angle_alpha   90.00
_cell.angle_beta   90.00
_cell.angle_gamma   90.00
#
_symmetry.space_group_name_H-M   'P 1'
#
loop_
_entity.id
_entity.type
_entity.pdbx_description
1 polymer ?
#
loop_
_entity_poly.entity_id
_entity_poly.type
_entity_poly.pdbx_seq_one_letter_code
_entity_poly.pdbx_strand_id
1 'polypeptide(L)'
;MPRLSLALAATSLLLLGACAGAPAAEPGDAGCARNYEAGRDYFPDKVSAEVSTQWQVQYRQHYKLLKVNAGPKTSLEQNDTAPRSYVLYQCGTPKPELTGELAGATAIRVPVRKAIDNPATLLGAFEVLAPEVLAGYGEFPNTDTAPTHLPQVNRRIVDKTAIGVGHGDKLDTERVLNLGPEVMFAASGDKARFDKLGQGGVGVVFYDPFNEPPLGSAEAVKFLSLFTNSEAKATAHYTGVRTRYRELTAKATAAQGKPSVLVGINGHGRDFLTPQHDYLEPTLVRDAGGRTVFDLPGKVLQRVPMETMIEQGASAEFWFRPDFVGKGMTVKKILEAEPRLSRITALTSGKGIDRADPRVYAAAGLVNPDKLLADLVSVLHPEVQPGHQLAFLRRIEAG
;
A
#
# COMPACT_ATOMS: atom_id res chain seq x y z
N MET A 1 43.53 76.33 -17.17
CA MET A 1 43.04 76.34 -15.77
C MET A 1 41.86 75.38 -15.68
N PRO A 2 41.91 74.37 -14.79
CA PRO A 2 41.20 73.11 -14.98
C PRO A 2 39.75 73.18 -14.50
N ARG A 3 38.86 72.47 -15.20
CA ARG A 3 37.54 72.11 -14.68
C ARG A 3 37.52 70.60 -14.44
N LEU A 4 37.57 70.24 -13.15
CA LEU A 4 37.18 68.95 -12.63
C LEU A 4 35.72 68.67 -13.01
N SER A 5 35.42 67.47 -13.48
CA SER A 5 34.06 66.92 -13.48
C SER A 5 34.14 65.43 -13.16
N LEU A 6 33.60 65.11 -11.98
CA LEU A 6 33.49 63.79 -11.36
C LEU A 6 32.73 62.81 -12.26
N ALA A 7 33.28 61.62 -12.46
CA ALA A 7 32.54 60.45 -12.91
C ALA A 7 31.86 59.79 -11.70
N LEU A 8 30.52 59.75 -11.68
CA LEU A 8 29.74 58.96 -10.73
C LEU A 8 29.77 57.49 -11.16
N ALA A 9 30.41 56.63 -10.38
CA ALA A 9 30.28 55.18 -10.50
C ALA A 9 29.03 54.72 -9.74
N ALA A 10 28.00 54.26 -10.46
CA ALA A 10 26.83 53.63 -9.87
C ALA A 10 27.18 52.18 -9.46
N THR A 11 27.29 51.93 -8.16
CA THR A 11 27.46 50.57 -7.62
C THR A 11 26.09 49.96 -7.38
N SER A 12 25.69 49.03 -8.24
CA SER A 12 24.47 48.25 -8.08
C SER A 12 24.65 47.22 -6.96
N LEU A 13 23.98 47.42 -5.82
CA LEU A 13 23.94 46.46 -4.71
C LEU A 13 22.98 45.31 -5.07
N LEU A 14 23.52 44.14 -5.40
CA LEU A 14 22.75 42.89 -5.51
C LEU A 14 22.41 42.38 -4.11
N LEU A 15 21.16 42.56 -3.69
CA LEU A 15 20.59 41.91 -2.52
C LEU A 15 20.31 40.42 -2.85
N LEU A 16 21.26 39.56 -2.48
CA LEU A 16 21.02 38.12 -2.35
C LEU A 16 20.10 37.90 -1.15
N GLY A 17 18.79 37.85 -1.40
CA GLY A 17 17.81 37.39 -0.43
C GLY A 17 18.00 35.91 -0.16
N ALA A 18 18.74 35.57 0.90
CA ALA A 18 18.75 34.23 1.44
C ALA A 18 17.36 33.95 2.02
N CYS A 19 16.60 33.04 1.40
CA CYS A 19 15.44 32.42 2.02
C CYS A 19 15.93 31.56 3.20
N ALA A 20 16.08 32.19 4.36
CA ALA A 20 16.19 31.47 5.62
C ALA A 20 14.82 30.80 5.86
N GLY A 21 14.75 29.49 5.62
CA GLY A 21 13.62 28.68 6.05
C GLY A 21 13.41 28.88 7.55
N ALA A 22 12.16 29.05 7.97
CA ALA A 22 11.84 29.18 9.39
C ALA A 22 12.42 27.99 10.18
N PRO A 23 12.99 28.21 11.37
CA PRO A 23 13.53 27.12 12.18
C PRO A 23 12.45 26.09 12.50
N ALA A 24 12.78 24.81 12.28
CA ALA A 24 11.92 23.68 12.64
C ALA A 24 11.53 23.77 14.12
N ALA A 25 10.30 23.34 14.46
CA ALA A 25 9.86 23.26 15.84
C ALA A 25 10.78 22.38 16.65
N GLU A 26 11.23 22.88 17.81
CA GLU A 26 11.80 22.02 18.83
C GLU A 26 10.72 21.02 19.24
N PRO A 27 10.87 19.73 18.89
CA PRO A 27 9.89 18.74 19.28
C PRO A 27 9.84 18.68 20.80
N GLY A 28 8.64 18.73 21.37
CA GLY A 28 8.45 18.30 22.75
C GLY A 28 8.64 16.80 22.91
N ASP A 29 8.40 16.30 24.13
CA ASP A 29 8.46 14.88 24.40
C ASP A 29 7.54 14.11 23.45
N ALA A 30 8.10 13.10 22.78
CA ALA A 30 7.41 12.26 21.81
C ALA A 30 6.78 13.00 20.60
N GLY A 31 7.35 14.15 20.19
CA GLY A 31 6.98 14.82 18.93
C GLY A 31 5.78 15.76 19.03
N CYS A 32 5.33 16.12 20.23
CA CYS A 32 4.25 17.09 20.45
C CYS A 32 4.75 18.53 20.53
N ALA A 33 3.92 19.48 20.12
CA ALA A 33 4.17 20.90 20.36
C ALA A 33 4.10 21.20 21.87
N ARG A 34 5.12 21.86 22.43
CA ARG A 34 5.08 22.33 23.83
C ARG A 34 4.37 23.67 23.95
N ASN A 35 4.69 24.59 23.05
CA ASN A 35 4.10 25.91 22.98
C ASN A 35 3.43 26.05 21.61
N TYR A 36 2.10 26.21 21.61
CA TYR A 36 1.38 26.49 20.39
C TYR A 36 1.64 27.93 19.94
N GLU A 37 2.08 28.07 18.69
CA GLU A 37 2.33 29.33 18.02
C GLU A 37 1.37 29.43 16.83
N ALA A 38 0.45 30.40 16.88
CA ALA A 38 -0.48 30.64 15.80
C ALA A 38 0.27 31.00 14.50
N GLY A 39 -0.13 30.41 13.39
CA GLY A 39 0.49 30.66 12.07
C GLY A 39 1.72 29.80 11.77
N ARG A 40 2.28 29.09 12.76
CA ARG A 40 3.42 28.19 12.56
C ARG A 40 3.04 26.95 11.76
N ASP A 41 3.88 26.57 10.81
CA ASP A 41 3.79 25.27 10.14
C ASP A 41 4.43 24.18 11.01
N TYR A 42 3.61 23.24 11.49
CA TYR A 42 4.03 22.10 12.29
C TYR A 42 4.38 20.87 11.45
N PHE A 43 4.28 20.95 10.12
CA PHE A 43 4.61 19.87 9.19
C PHE A 43 5.62 20.35 8.15
N PRO A 44 6.92 20.42 8.51
CA PRO A 44 7.95 20.92 7.60
C PRO A 44 8.08 20.02 6.36
N ASP A 45 7.95 18.71 6.54
CA ASP A 45 7.90 17.72 5.48
C ASP A 45 6.45 17.45 5.05
N LYS A 46 6.24 17.28 3.75
CA LYS A 46 4.91 17.07 3.17
C LYS A 46 4.96 15.97 2.13
N VAL A 47 3.94 15.12 2.14
CA VAL A 47 3.69 14.11 1.09
C VAL A 47 2.38 14.38 0.38
N SER A 48 2.30 13.95 -0.87
CA SER A 48 1.06 13.84 -1.64
C SER A 48 1.00 12.46 -2.31
N ALA A 49 -0.21 12.02 -2.64
CA ALA A 49 -0.41 10.93 -3.58
C ALA A 49 0.02 11.40 -4.98
N GLU A 50 0.92 10.65 -5.62
CA GLU A 50 1.38 10.86 -7.00
C GLU A 50 0.71 9.89 -7.97
N VAL A 51 0.41 8.67 -7.50
CA VAL A 51 -0.14 7.57 -8.32
C VAL A 51 -1.45 7.08 -7.73
N SER A 52 -1.56 7.02 -6.40
CA SER A 52 -2.77 6.59 -5.73
C SER A 52 -3.93 7.53 -6.05
N THR A 53 -5.07 6.94 -6.42
CA THR A 53 -6.32 7.68 -6.65
C THR A 53 -7.24 7.62 -5.44
N GLN A 54 -6.85 6.90 -4.39
CA GLN A 54 -7.68 6.67 -3.22
C GLN A 54 -7.62 7.79 -2.19
N TRP A 55 -6.58 8.62 -2.12
CA TRP A 55 -6.49 9.64 -1.07
C TRP A 55 -5.84 10.94 -1.54
N GLN A 56 -6.20 12.02 -0.86
CA GLN A 56 -5.66 13.36 -1.07
C GLN A 56 -5.45 14.01 0.30
N VAL A 57 -4.39 14.81 0.43
CA VAL A 57 -4.10 15.52 1.67
C VAL A 57 -3.83 16.99 1.39
N GLN A 58 -4.33 17.84 2.27
CA GLN A 58 -3.95 19.25 2.30
C GLN A 58 -3.36 19.57 3.66
N TYR A 59 -2.18 20.18 3.67
CA TYR A 59 -1.55 20.65 4.89
C TYR A 59 -2.09 22.03 5.26
N ARG A 60 -2.31 22.22 6.55
CA ARG A 60 -2.55 23.50 7.21
C ARG A 60 -1.49 23.64 8.29
N GLN A 61 -1.48 24.79 8.95
CA GLN A 61 -0.47 25.15 9.95
C GLN A 61 -0.28 24.05 11.01
N HIS A 62 -1.37 23.58 11.62
CA HIS A 62 -1.31 22.61 12.73
C HIS A 62 -2.20 21.37 12.52
N TYR A 63 -2.82 21.21 11.36
CA TYR A 63 -3.52 19.98 11.01
C TYR A 63 -3.39 19.63 9.51
N LYS A 64 -3.65 18.37 9.18
CA LYS A 64 -3.76 17.86 7.81
C LYS A 64 -5.21 17.52 7.54
N LEU A 65 -5.76 17.99 6.44
CA LEU A 65 -7.07 17.57 5.94
C LEU A 65 -6.86 16.43 4.95
N LEU A 66 -7.12 15.21 5.39
CA LEU A 66 -7.02 14.00 4.59
C LEU A 66 -8.41 13.62 4.08
N LYS A 67 -8.55 13.46 2.76
CA LYS A 67 -9.73 12.89 2.12
C LYS A 67 -9.37 11.50 1.59
N VAL A 68 -10.18 10.51 1.90
CA VAL A 68 -10.04 9.15 1.35
C VAL A 68 -11.30 8.81 0.57
N ASN A 69 -11.12 8.55 -0.72
CA ASN A 69 -12.18 8.12 -1.62
C ASN A 69 -12.69 6.75 -1.19
N ALA A 70 -13.97 6.49 -1.42
CA ALA A 70 -14.46 5.13 -1.33
C ALA A 70 -13.68 4.26 -2.33
N GLY A 71 -13.25 3.08 -1.89
CA GLY A 71 -12.60 2.11 -2.77
C GLY A 71 -13.51 1.75 -3.95
N PRO A 72 -12.95 1.18 -5.04
CA PRO A 72 -13.79 0.55 -6.05
C PRO A 72 -14.74 -0.45 -5.37
N LYS A 73 -15.96 -0.64 -5.88
CA LYS A 73 -16.89 -1.66 -5.40
C LYS A 73 -16.25 -3.04 -5.57
N THR A 74 -15.44 -3.48 -4.60
CA THR A 74 -14.64 -4.70 -4.68
C THR A 74 -15.41 -5.91 -4.17
N SER A 75 -16.54 -5.67 -3.48
CA SER A 75 -17.54 -6.67 -3.17
C SER A 75 -18.92 -6.21 -3.65
N LEU A 76 -19.80 -7.17 -3.93
CA LEU A 76 -21.23 -6.98 -4.20
C LEU A 76 -22.00 -6.30 -3.04
N GLU A 77 -21.30 -5.86 -1.98
CA GLU A 77 -21.86 -5.39 -0.71
C GLU A 77 -21.40 -3.95 -0.35
N GLN A 78 -20.52 -3.33 -1.14
CA GLN A 78 -20.06 -1.97 -0.88
C GLN A 78 -21.04 -0.94 -1.47
N ASN A 79 -22.00 -0.50 -0.65
CA ASN A 79 -23.00 0.52 -1.01
C ASN A 79 -22.55 1.96 -0.72
N ASP A 80 -21.50 2.15 0.10
CA ASP A 80 -21.00 3.48 0.44
C ASP A 80 -19.92 3.92 -0.55
N THR A 81 -20.25 4.92 -1.35
CA THR A 81 -19.38 5.50 -2.39
C THR A 81 -18.88 6.90 -2.02
N ALA A 82 -19.26 7.42 -0.84
CA ALA A 82 -18.91 8.76 -0.45
C ALA A 82 -17.44 8.83 0.05
N PRO A 83 -16.68 9.87 -0.35
CA PRO A 83 -15.37 10.11 0.23
C PRO A 83 -15.49 10.47 1.72
N ARG A 84 -14.52 10.03 2.51
CA ARG A 84 -14.44 10.31 3.95
C ARG A 84 -13.37 11.35 4.22
N SER A 85 -13.64 12.25 5.17
CA SER A 85 -12.72 13.33 5.55
C SER A 85 -12.19 13.11 6.96
N TYR A 86 -10.89 13.36 7.14
CA TYR A 86 -10.15 13.18 8.38
C TYR A 86 -9.35 14.44 8.67
N VAL A 87 -9.37 14.88 9.93
CA VAL A 87 -8.56 16.00 10.42
C VAL A 87 -7.47 15.44 11.31
N LEU A 88 -6.24 15.42 10.80
CA LEU A 88 -5.06 14.93 11.53
C LEU A 88 -4.37 16.11 12.19
N TYR A 89 -4.64 16.39 13.46
CA TYR A 89 -4.16 17.59 14.14
C TYR A 89 -2.96 17.31 15.05
N GLN A 90 -1.97 18.20 15.01
CA GLN A 90 -0.71 18.07 15.73
C GLN A 90 -0.94 18.03 17.25
N CYS A 91 -0.40 17.03 17.94
CA CYS A 91 -0.48 16.98 19.39
C CYS A 91 0.23 18.19 20.02
N GLY A 92 -0.38 18.74 21.07
CA GLY A 92 0.07 19.99 21.68
C GLY A 92 -0.46 21.25 20.99
N THR A 93 -1.28 21.12 19.94
CA THR A 93 -1.99 22.24 19.30
C THR A 93 -3.51 22.14 19.57
N PRO A 94 -4.26 23.25 19.45
CA PRO A 94 -5.72 23.22 19.56
C PRO A 94 -6.33 22.25 18.54
N LYS A 95 -7.32 21.47 18.98
CA LYS A 95 -8.14 20.66 18.07
C LYS A 95 -8.97 21.61 17.19
N PRO A 96 -8.92 21.51 15.85
CA PRO A 96 -9.74 22.33 14.98
C PRO A 96 -11.24 22.12 15.24
N GLU A 97 -12.02 23.20 15.16
CA GLU A 97 -13.48 23.10 15.17
C GLU A 97 -13.95 22.39 13.88
N LEU A 98 -14.81 21.39 14.03
CA LEU A 98 -15.30 20.58 12.91
C LEU A 98 -16.52 21.21 12.27
N THR A 99 -16.34 22.43 11.75
CA THR A 99 -17.36 23.25 11.09
C THR A 99 -16.93 23.57 9.65
N GLY A 100 -17.86 24.07 8.83
CA GLY A 100 -17.57 24.44 7.44
C GLY A 100 -17.01 23.26 6.63
N GLU A 101 -15.82 23.42 6.05
CA GLU A 101 -15.14 22.36 5.26
C GLU A 101 -14.74 21.13 6.08
N LEU A 102 -14.68 21.26 7.42
CA LEU A 102 -14.31 20.19 8.35
C LEU A 102 -15.53 19.50 8.96
N ALA A 103 -16.75 19.94 8.62
CA ALA A 103 -17.98 19.36 9.14
C ALA A 103 -18.09 17.87 8.78
N GLY A 104 -18.37 17.04 9.78
CA GLY A 104 -18.48 15.58 9.63
C GLY A 104 -17.15 14.83 9.50
N ALA A 105 -16.00 15.52 9.59
CA ALA A 105 -14.70 14.86 9.56
C ALA A 105 -14.39 14.12 10.87
N THR A 106 -13.64 13.02 10.78
CA THR A 106 -13.09 12.36 11.98
C THR A 106 -11.77 13.02 12.37
N ALA A 107 -11.71 13.58 13.58
CA ALA A 107 -10.49 14.22 14.09
C ALA A 107 -9.60 13.22 14.83
N ILE A 108 -8.33 13.12 14.44
CA ILE A 108 -7.33 12.21 14.98
C ILE A 108 -6.10 13.04 15.36
N ARG A 109 -5.58 12.83 16.57
CA ARG A 109 -4.38 13.50 17.04
C ARG A 109 -3.14 12.81 16.46
N VAL A 110 -2.18 13.57 15.94
CA VAL A 110 -0.93 13.03 15.35
C VAL A 110 0.32 13.65 16.01
N PRO A 111 1.46 12.93 16.07
CA PRO A 111 1.63 11.54 15.64
C PRO A 111 0.89 10.56 16.58
N VAL A 112 0.29 9.54 15.99
CA VAL A 112 -0.35 8.45 16.75
C VAL A 112 0.73 7.55 17.36
N ARG A 113 0.46 7.03 18.55
CA ARG A 113 1.35 6.14 19.31
C ARG A 113 0.85 4.71 19.40
N LYS A 114 -0.45 4.51 19.19
CA LYS A 114 -1.08 3.20 19.12
C LYS A 114 -2.03 3.14 17.95
N ALA A 115 -1.76 2.24 17.03
CA ALA A 115 -2.58 1.98 15.87
C ALA A 115 -2.93 0.50 15.73
N ILE A 116 -4.05 0.23 15.08
CA ILE A 116 -4.45 -1.11 14.64
C ILE A 116 -4.54 -1.13 13.12
N ASP A 117 -4.03 -2.19 12.49
CA ASP A 117 -4.15 -2.43 11.06
C ASP A 117 -5.04 -3.65 10.76
N ASN A 118 -6.21 -3.41 10.16
CA ASN A 118 -7.19 -4.45 9.80
C ASN A 118 -7.70 -4.20 8.37
N PRO A 119 -7.29 -4.97 7.34
CA PRO A 119 -6.98 -6.40 7.40
C PRO A 119 -5.49 -6.77 7.42
N ALA A 120 -4.60 -5.91 7.95
CA ALA A 120 -3.15 -6.13 7.92
C ALA A 120 -2.46 -5.86 6.56
N THR A 121 -2.99 -4.90 5.78
CA THR A 121 -2.41 -4.47 4.49
C THR A 121 -1.42 -3.30 4.62
N LEU A 122 -1.35 -2.65 5.79
CA LEU A 122 -0.39 -1.59 6.10
C LEU A 122 0.81 -2.08 6.91
N LEU A 123 0.90 -3.36 7.28
CA LEU A 123 2.03 -3.90 8.06
C LEU A 123 3.38 -3.62 7.41
N GLY A 124 3.47 -3.63 6.08
CA GLY A 124 4.67 -3.21 5.36
C GLY A 124 5.02 -1.74 5.58
N ALA A 125 4.03 -0.85 5.58
CA ALA A 125 4.25 0.56 5.89
C ALA A 125 4.67 0.77 7.35
N PHE A 126 4.08 0.01 8.29
CA PHE A 126 4.50 0.02 9.70
C PHE A 126 5.94 -0.44 9.86
N GLU A 127 6.34 -1.55 9.23
CA GLU A 127 7.73 -2.04 9.23
C GLU A 127 8.72 -0.96 8.81
N VAL A 128 8.39 -0.22 7.74
CA VAL A 128 9.26 0.85 7.23
C VAL A 128 9.30 2.01 8.20
N LEU A 129 8.16 2.51 8.68
CA LEU A 129 8.08 3.82 9.31
C LEU A 129 8.15 3.79 10.83
N ALA A 130 7.27 3.02 11.46
CA ALA A 130 6.97 3.15 12.88
C ALA A 130 6.40 1.82 13.43
N PRO A 131 7.17 0.71 13.39
CA PRO A 131 6.66 -0.58 13.86
C PRO A 131 6.20 -0.50 15.31
N GLU A 132 6.83 0.35 16.13
CA GLU A 132 6.52 0.57 17.53
C GLU A 132 5.10 1.09 17.81
N VAL A 133 4.47 1.70 16.81
CA VAL A 133 3.11 2.23 16.89
C VAL A 133 2.06 1.13 16.70
N LEU A 134 2.41 0.00 16.09
CA LEU A 134 1.49 -1.11 15.87
C LEU A 134 1.17 -1.80 17.20
N ALA A 135 -0.08 -1.69 17.64
CA ALA A 135 -0.60 -2.28 18.88
C ALA A 135 -1.54 -3.47 18.60
N GLY A 136 -2.13 -3.53 17.41
CA GLY A 136 -2.95 -4.66 16.99
C GLY A 136 -3.02 -4.82 15.49
N TYR A 137 -3.41 -6.00 15.06
CA TYR A 137 -3.53 -6.35 13.65
C TYR A 137 -4.72 -7.27 13.42
N GLY A 138 -5.20 -7.35 12.18
CA GLY A 138 -6.22 -8.32 11.77
C GLY A 138 -5.72 -9.75 11.79
N GLU A 139 -5.97 -10.49 10.71
CA GLU A 139 -5.41 -11.83 10.58
C GLU A 139 -4.05 -11.77 9.88
N PHE A 140 -2.99 -12.15 10.61
CA PHE A 140 -1.66 -12.32 10.05
C PHE A 140 -1.03 -13.59 10.64
N PRO A 141 -0.80 -14.65 9.84
CA PRO A 141 -0.10 -15.84 10.28
C PRO A 141 1.37 -15.47 10.44
N ASN A 142 1.93 -15.93 11.56
CA ASN A 142 3.37 -15.93 11.74
C ASN A 142 3.94 -17.03 10.83
N THR A 143 4.55 -16.65 9.71
CA THR A 143 5.10 -17.58 8.70
C THR A 143 6.58 -17.35 8.51
N ASP A 144 7.34 -18.34 8.02
CA ASP A 144 8.80 -18.23 7.86
C ASP A 144 9.25 -17.04 6.97
N THR A 145 8.39 -16.58 6.08
CA THR A 145 8.63 -15.40 5.22
C THR A 145 8.43 -14.08 5.95
N ALA A 146 7.57 -14.02 6.97
CA ALA A 146 7.29 -12.80 7.71
C ALA A 146 8.52 -12.26 8.48
N PRO A 147 9.32 -13.07 9.20
CA PRO A 147 10.59 -12.63 9.78
C PRO A 147 11.57 -12.02 8.78
N THR A 148 11.53 -12.45 7.52
CA THR A 148 12.44 -11.94 6.47
C THR A 148 12.02 -10.57 5.96
N HIS A 149 10.71 -10.37 5.75
CA HIS A 149 10.19 -9.17 5.09
C HIS A 149 9.60 -8.14 6.05
N LEU A 150 9.25 -8.55 7.26
CA LEU A 150 8.61 -7.77 8.32
C LEU A 150 9.26 -8.05 9.69
N PRO A 151 10.59 -7.97 9.85
CA PRO A 151 11.26 -8.42 11.08
C PRO A 151 10.79 -7.68 12.33
N GLN A 152 10.58 -6.36 12.26
CA GLN A 152 10.18 -5.57 13.44
C GLN A 152 8.72 -5.77 13.79
N VAL A 153 7.83 -5.80 12.78
CA VAL A 153 6.41 -6.13 12.98
C VAL A 153 6.27 -7.55 13.52
N ASN A 154 6.98 -8.52 12.93
CA ASN A 154 6.96 -9.90 13.40
C ASN A 154 7.45 -10.02 14.85
N ARG A 155 8.51 -9.30 15.22
CA ARG A 155 8.98 -9.23 16.60
C ARG A 155 7.87 -8.74 17.54
N ARG A 156 7.13 -7.70 17.18
CA ARG A 156 6.03 -7.21 18.01
C ARG A 156 4.89 -8.21 18.18
N ILE A 157 4.60 -8.98 17.12
CA ILE A 157 3.62 -10.07 17.15
C ILE A 157 4.09 -11.18 18.10
N VAL A 158 5.35 -11.62 17.96
CA VAL A 158 5.94 -12.69 18.81
C VAL A 158 6.03 -12.25 20.27
N ASP A 159 6.46 -11.02 20.52
CA ASP A 159 6.58 -10.43 21.85
C ASP A 159 5.21 -10.03 22.45
N LYS A 160 4.10 -10.24 21.71
CA LYS A 160 2.72 -9.88 22.09
C LYS A 160 2.53 -8.40 22.42
N THR A 161 3.39 -7.54 21.88
CA THR A 161 3.25 -6.07 21.94
C THR A 161 2.38 -5.52 20.82
N ALA A 162 2.17 -6.31 19.77
CA ALA A 162 1.05 -6.19 18.84
C ALA A 162 0.20 -7.47 18.94
N ILE A 163 -1.13 -7.34 19.08
CA ILE A 163 -2.02 -8.50 19.25
C ILE A 163 -3.08 -8.60 18.15
N GLY A 164 -3.45 -9.84 17.81
CA GLY A 164 -4.52 -10.10 16.84
C GLY A 164 -5.89 -9.72 17.39
N VAL A 165 -6.65 -8.91 16.63
CA VAL A 165 -8.02 -8.47 16.95
C VAL A 165 -9.09 -9.15 16.12
N GLY A 166 -8.71 -10.09 15.25
CA GLY A 166 -9.63 -10.75 14.32
C GLY A 166 -10.00 -9.86 13.12
N HIS A 167 -10.70 -10.40 12.14
CA HIS A 167 -11.09 -9.68 10.92
C HIS A 167 -12.50 -10.08 10.48
N GLY A 168 -13.18 -9.18 9.74
CA GLY A 168 -14.55 -9.39 9.28
C GLY A 168 -15.50 -9.67 10.46
N ASP A 169 -16.22 -10.77 10.39
CA ASP A 169 -17.16 -11.20 11.44
C ASP A 169 -16.50 -11.62 12.74
N LYS A 170 -15.20 -11.88 12.73
CA LYS A 170 -14.42 -12.25 13.91
C LYS A 170 -13.76 -11.05 14.60
N LEU A 171 -14.02 -9.83 14.15
CA LEU A 171 -13.46 -8.63 14.78
C LEU A 171 -13.93 -8.50 16.24
N ASP A 172 -12.99 -8.59 17.17
CA ASP A 172 -13.21 -8.44 18.61
C ASP A 172 -13.18 -6.95 18.99
N THR A 173 -14.37 -6.32 18.95
CA THR A 173 -14.53 -4.89 19.24
C THR A 173 -14.12 -4.53 20.67
N GLU A 174 -14.38 -5.41 21.64
CA GLU A 174 -13.97 -5.19 23.05
C GLU A 174 -12.46 -5.20 23.19
N ARG A 175 -11.77 -6.12 22.51
CA ARG A 175 -10.31 -6.15 22.48
C ARG A 175 -9.71 -4.90 21.85
N VAL A 176 -10.30 -4.40 20.76
CA VAL A 176 -9.88 -3.13 20.15
C VAL A 176 -10.00 -1.99 21.16
N LEU A 177 -11.14 -1.87 21.84
CA LEU A 177 -11.36 -0.82 22.85
C LEU A 177 -10.37 -0.94 24.02
N ASN A 178 -10.13 -2.15 24.51
CA ASN A 178 -9.19 -2.41 25.61
C ASN A 178 -7.73 -2.06 25.27
N LEU A 179 -7.33 -2.20 23.99
CA LEU A 179 -6.01 -1.76 23.54
C LEU A 179 -5.84 -0.22 23.57
N GLY A 180 -6.96 0.50 23.47
CA GLY A 180 -7.01 1.96 23.42
C GLY A 180 -6.19 2.58 22.29
N PRO A 181 -6.36 2.17 21.02
CA PRO A 181 -5.67 2.80 19.91
C PRO A 181 -6.23 4.19 19.59
N GLU A 182 -5.37 5.08 19.10
CA GLU A 182 -5.80 6.39 18.58
C GLU A 182 -6.40 6.25 17.18
N VAL A 183 -5.97 5.25 16.42
CA VAL A 183 -6.46 4.96 15.07
C VAL A 183 -6.55 3.47 14.79
N MET A 184 -7.60 3.06 14.08
CA MET A 184 -7.72 1.76 13.44
C MET A 184 -7.89 1.96 11.94
N PHE A 185 -7.03 1.34 11.14
CA PHE A 185 -7.16 1.27 9.70
C PHE A 185 -8.09 0.10 9.33
N ALA A 186 -9.02 0.37 8.41
CA ALA A 186 -10.05 -0.54 7.93
C ALA A 186 -10.09 -0.56 6.39
N ALA A 187 -10.33 -1.70 5.75
CA ALA A 187 -10.64 -1.72 4.31
C ALA A 187 -12.16 -1.60 4.05
N SER A 188 -12.94 -2.32 4.84
CA SER A 188 -14.41 -2.36 4.81
C SER A 188 -14.91 -2.97 6.13
N GLY A 189 -16.22 -2.93 6.37
CA GLY A 189 -16.81 -3.65 7.50
C GLY A 189 -18.15 -3.08 7.96
N ASP A 190 -18.64 -3.64 9.05
CA ASP A 190 -19.95 -3.34 9.62
C ASP A 190 -19.99 -1.94 10.26
N LYS A 191 -20.95 -1.12 9.79
CA LYS A 191 -21.10 0.25 10.26
C LYS A 191 -21.37 0.32 11.77
N ALA A 192 -22.19 -0.57 12.34
CA ALA A 192 -22.52 -0.52 13.75
C ALA A 192 -21.30 -0.85 14.64
N ARG A 193 -20.45 -1.80 14.22
CA ARG A 193 -19.17 -2.08 14.89
C ARG A 193 -18.25 -0.87 14.87
N PHE A 194 -18.08 -0.21 13.71
CA PHE A 194 -17.22 0.98 13.61
C PHE A 194 -17.79 2.20 14.35
N ASP A 195 -19.10 2.38 14.35
CA ASP A 195 -19.75 3.44 15.14
C ASP A 195 -19.49 3.23 16.64
N LYS A 196 -19.57 1.99 17.14
CA LYS A 196 -19.22 1.64 18.52
C LYS A 196 -17.75 1.94 18.85
N LEU A 197 -16.83 1.63 17.93
CA LEU A 197 -15.41 1.97 18.09
C LEU A 197 -15.18 3.50 18.14
N GLY A 198 -15.86 4.24 17.27
CA GLY A 198 -15.84 5.70 17.26
C GLY A 198 -16.37 6.31 18.57
N GLN A 199 -17.47 5.77 19.11
CA GLN A 199 -17.99 6.16 20.43
C GLN A 199 -16.99 5.90 21.57
N GLY A 200 -16.18 4.84 21.43
CA GLY A 200 -15.07 4.53 22.34
C GLY A 200 -13.81 5.37 22.14
N GLY A 201 -13.83 6.36 21.23
CA GLY A 201 -12.70 7.27 20.98
C GLY A 201 -11.66 6.76 19.97
N VAL A 202 -11.92 5.65 19.27
CA VAL A 202 -11.02 5.13 18.24
C VAL A 202 -11.33 5.79 16.90
N GLY A 203 -10.33 6.44 16.29
CA GLY A 203 -10.47 6.97 14.92
C GLY A 203 -10.46 5.83 13.90
N VAL A 204 -11.55 5.60 13.16
CA VAL A 204 -11.62 4.56 12.12
C VAL A 204 -11.32 5.17 10.75
N VAL A 205 -10.20 4.78 10.15
CA VAL A 205 -9.73 5.28 8.85
C VAL A 205 -9.86 4.20 7.79
N PHE A 206 -10.63 4.47 6.73
CA PHE A 206 -10.82 3.51 5.65
C PHE A 206 -9.77 3.71 4.56
N TYR A 207 -8.95 2.70 4.28
CA TYR A 207 -7.96 2.71 3.19
C TYR A 207 -7.54 1.28 2.83
N ASP A 208 -7.45 0.98 1.52
CA ASP A 208 -7.03 -0.33 1.04
C ASP A 208 -6.04 -0.19 -0.14
N PRO A 209 -4.72 -0.28 0.12
CA PRO A 209 -3.70 -0.12 -0.91
C PRO A 209 -3.68 -1.24 -1.95
N PHE A 210 -4.40 -2.34 -1.73
CA PHE A 210 -4.40 -3.48 -2.65
C PHE A 210 -5.16 -3.20 -3.96
N ASN A 211 -6.09 -2.24 -3.97
CA ASN A 211 -6.87 -1.86 -5.17
C ASN A 211 -6.23 -0.70 -5.97
N GLU A 212 -4.91 -0.63 -5.96
CA GLU A 212 -4.10 0.37 -6.68
C GLU A 212 -3.10 -0.34 -7.60
N PRO A 213 -2.58 0.32 -8.65
CA PRO A 213 -1.44 -0.17 -9.39
C PRO A 213 -0.18 -0.22 -8.48
N PRO A 214 0.89 -0.93 -8.87
CA PRO A 214 2.03 -1.23 -7.98
C PRO A 214 2.64 -0.01 -7.30
N LEU A 215 2.90 1.07 -8.07
CA LEU A 215 3.42 2.31 -7.49
C LEU A 215 2.38 3.11 -6.70
N GLY A 216 1.08 2.90 -6.92
CA GLY A 216 0.01 3.45 -6.10
C GLY A 216 -0.11 2.73 -4.76
N SER A 217 -0.01 1.40 -4.75
CA SER A 217 0.06 0.60 -3.53
C SER A 217 1.26 0.98 -2.66
N ALA A 218 2.41 1.27 -3.29
CA ALA A 218 3.60 1.70 -2.55
C ALA A 218 3.42 3.05 -1.84
N GLU A 219 2.44 3.88 -2.24
CA GLU A 219 2.12 5.12 -1.53
C GLU A 219 1.42 4.88 -0.19
N ALA A 220 1.09 3.64 0.17
CA ALA A 220 0.66 3.28 1.52
C ALA A 220 1.66 3.71 2.60
N VAL A 221 2.97 3.73 2.27
CA VAL A 221 4.00 4.28 3.16
C VAL A 221 3.79 5.78 3.39
N LYS A 222 3.50 6.55 2.33
CA LYS A 222 3.19 7.99 2.43
C LYS A 222 1.89 8.20 3.21
N PHE A 223 0.87 7.39 2.96
CA PHE A 223 -0.40 7.45 3.67
C PHE A 223 -0.22 7.28 5.18
N LEU A 224 0.49 6.23 5.62
CA LEU A 224 0.76 6.00 7.04
C LEU A 224 1.61 7.12 7.67
N SER A 225 2.50 7.74 6.88
CA SER A 225 3.33 8.86 7.36
C SER A 225 2.51 10.06 7.85
N LEU A 226 1.30 10.25 7.29
CA LEU A 226 0.38 11.31 7.72
C LEU A 226 -0.05 11.15 9.18
N PHE A 227 -0.11 9.91 9.67
CA PHE A 227 -0.52 9.59 11.04
C PHE A 227 0.67 9.56 12.01
N THR A 228 1.87 9.35 11.52
CA THR A 228 3.09 9.16 12.33
C THR A 228 4.06 10.34 12.25
N ASN A 229 3.73 11.39 11.48
CA ASN A 229 4.59 12.53 11.17
C ASN A 229 5.97 12.11 10.66
N SER A 230 6.00 11.14 9.75
CA SER A 230 7.22 10.54 9.21
C SER A 230 7.38 10.77 7.70
N GLU A 231 6.85 11.89 7.19
CA GLU A 231 6.78 12.25 5.77
C GLU A 231 8.14 12.18 5.06
N ALA A 232 9.21 12.69 5.69
CA ALA A 232 10.56 12.63 5.13
C ALA A 232 11.03 11.18 4.91
N LYS A 233 10.83 10.32 5.92
CA LYS A 233 11.20 8.89 5.87
C LYS A 233 10.39 8.15 4.81
N ALA A 234 9.09 8.43 4.72
CA ALA A 234 8.21 7.85 3.70
C ALA A 234 8.60 8.28 2.28
N THR A 235 8.94 9.57 2.10
CA THR A 235 9.40 10.11 0.82
C THR A 235 10.69 9.44 0.36
N ALA A 236 11.66 9.27 1.27
CA ALA A 236 12.92 8.61 0.97
C ALA A 236 12.71 7.15 0.55
N HIS A 237 11.92 6.37 1.30
CA HIS A 237 11.60 4.98 0.96
C HIS A 237 10.89 4.87 -0.39
N TYR A 238 9.80 5.63 -0.58
CA TYR A 238 9.02 5.59 -1.81
C TYR A 238 9.86 5.99 -3.03
N THR A 239 10.68 7.03 -2.91
CA THR A 239 11.56 7.49 -4.00
C THR A 239 12.51 6.37 -4.43
N GLY A 240 13.15 5.68 -3.47
CA GLY A 240 14.03 4.55 -3.77
C GLY A 240 13.31 3.40 -4.47
N VAL A 241 12.12 3.02 -3.97
CA VAL A 241 11.27 2.00 -4.58
C VAL A 241 10.87 2.38 -6.00
N ARG A 242 10.37 3.61 -6.21
CA ARG A 242 9.92 4.12 -7.51
C ARG A 242 11.05 4.13 -8.54
N THR A 243 12.25 4.54 -8.14
CA THR A 243 13.42 4.54 -9.01
C THR A 243 13.77 3.13 -9.48
N ARG A 244 13.97 2.18 -8.54
CA ARG A 244 14.29 0.78 -8.88
C ARG A 244 13.20 0.12 -9.72
N TYR A 245 11.93 0.38 -9.39
CA TYR A 245 10.79 -0.12 -10.15
C TYR A 245 10.87 0.33 -11.61
N ARG A 246 10.98 1.65 -11.86
CA ARG A 246 11.00 2.21 -13.22
C ARG A 246 12.22 1.77 -14.03
N GLU A 247 13.39 1.69 -13.40
CA GLU A 247 14.60 1.18 -14.05
C GLU A 247 14.44 -0.28 -14.48
N LEU A 248 13.85 -1.11 -13.64
CA LEU A 248 13.60 -2.52 -13.96
C LEU A 248 12.51 -2.68 -15.03
N THR A 249 11.42 -1.90 -14.96
CA THR A 249 10.38 -1.86 -16.00
C THR A 249 10.99 -1.53 -17.36
N ALA A 250 11.86 -0.53 -17.44
CA ALA A 250 12.50 -0.14 -18.69
C ALA A 250 13.36 -1.27 -19.28
N LYS A 251 14.10 -2.02 -18.44
CA LYS A 251 14.88 -3.19 -18.87
C LYS A 251 13.98 -4.34 -19.34
N ALA A 252 12.96 -4.68 -18.55
CA ALA A 252 12.10 -5.82 -18.82
C ALA A 252 11.23 -5.61 -20.07
N THR A 253 10.71 -4.40 -20.28
CA THR A 253 9.88 -4.08 -21.46
C THR A 253 10.70 -3.97 -22.76
N ALA A 254 12.03 -3.80 -22.64
CA ALA A 254 12.96 -3.85 -23.77
C ALA A 254 13.48 -5.26 -24.10
N ALA A 255 13.19 -6.26 -23.25
CA ALA A 255 13.56 -7.65 -23.49
C ALA A 255 12.82 -8.23 -24.71
N GLN A 256 13.38 -9.29 -25.30
CA GLN A 256 12.79 -9.91 -26.48
C GLN A 256 11.61 -10.80 -26.10
N GLY A 257 10.53 -10.70 -26.89
CA GLY A 257 9.31 -11.46 -26.64
C GLY A 257 8.38 -10.78 -25.63
N LYS A 258 7.13 -11.22 -25.62
CA LYS A 258 6.10 -10.75 -24.68
C LYS A 258 5.37 -11.97 -24.12
N PRO A 259 5.97 -12.65 -23.11
CA PRO A 259 5.41 -13.87 -22.56
C PRO A 259 3.95 -13.67 -22.15
N SER A 260 3.10 -14.61 -22.57
CA SER A 260 1.69 -14.63 -22.20
C SER A 260 1.48 -15.16 -20.79
N VAL A 261 0.77 -14.39 -19.97
CA VAL A 261 0.51 -14.72 -18.57
C VAL A 261 -1.00 -14.78 -18.33
N LEU A 262 -1.50 -15.95 -17.98
CA LEU A 262 -2.82 -16.10 -17.38
C LEU A 262 -2.74 -15.55 -15.95
N VAL A 263 -3.58 -14.59 -15.59
CA VAL A 263 -3.61 -14.01 -14.22
C VAL A 263 -4.96 -14.28 -13.60
N GLY A 264 -4.98 -14.97 -12.47
CA GLY A 264 -6.23 -15.23 -11.73
C GLY A 264 -6.31 -16.61 -11.12
N ILE A 265 -7.46 -16.91 -10.52
CA ILE A 265 -7.69 -18.14 -9.75
C ILE A 265 -9.02 -18.80 -10.12
N ASN A 266 -9.12 -20.11 -9.91
CA ASN A 266 -10.35 -20.87 -10.10
C ASN A 266 -11.34 -20.56 -8.95
N GLY A 267 -12.52 -20.03 -9.29
CA GLY A 267 -13.63 -19.76 -8.39
C GLY A 267 -14.51 -20.99 -8.14
N HIS A 268 -13.90 -22.07 -7.62
CA HIS A 268 -14.59 -23.31 -7.26
C HIS A 268 -15.29 -24.02 -8.44
N GLY A 269 -14.65 -24.03 -9.61
CA GLY A 269 -15.08 -24.80 -10.79
C GLY A 269 -16.21 -24.19 -11.61
N ARG A 270 -16.81 -23.08 -11.15
CA ARG A 270 -17.88 -22.35 -11.87
C ARG A 270 -17.33 -21.25 -12.76
N ASP A 271 -16.43 -20.45 -12.24
CA ASP A 271 -15.82 -19.33 -12.95
C ASP A 271 -14.33 -19.20 -12.65
N PHE A 272 -13.66 -18.40 -13.46
CA PHE A 272 -12.30 -17.94 -13.22
C PHE A 272 -12.35 -16.48 -12.78
N LEU A 273 -11.75 -16.17 -11.64
CA LEU A 273 -11.65 -14.82 -11.13
C LEU A 273 -10.33 -14.22 -11.60
N THR A 274 -10.42 -13.21 -12.46
CA THR A 274 -9.26 -12.51 -13.03
C THR A 274 -9.30 -11.02 -12.72
N PRO A 275 -8.18 -10.40 -12.30
CA PRO A 275 -8.11 -8.96 -12.12
C PRO A 275 -8.12 -8.21 -13.46
N GLN A 276 -8.78 -7.05 -13.48
CA GLN A 276 -8.79 -6.14 -14.63
C GLN A 276 -7.48 -5.34 -14.79
N HIS A 277 -7.36 -4.64 -15.92
CA HIS A 277 -6.15 -3.99 -16.41
C HIS A 277 -5.43 -3.15 -15.34
N ASP A 278 -6.12 -2.24 -14.66
CA ASP A 278 -5.53 -1.27 -13.74
C ASP A 278 -5.23 -1.84 -12.34
N TYR A 279 -5.42 -3.14 -12.15
CA TYR A 279 -5.14 -3.83 -10.89
C TYR A 279 -3.65 -4.17 -10.73
N LEU A 280 -3.25 -4.54 -9.51
CA LEU A 280 -1.85 -4.79 -9.13
C LEU A 280 -1.15 -5.82 -10.05
N GLU A 281 -1.70 -7.03 -10.17
CA GLU A 281 -1.02 -8.13 -10.87
C GLU A 281 -0.96 -7.96 -12.40
N PRO A 282 -2.04 -7.57 -13.11
CA PRO A 282 -1.96 -7.28 -14.54
C PRO A 282 -0.97 -6.17 -14.86
N THR A 283 -0.89 -5.13 -14.01
CA THR A 283 0.10 -4.07 -14.15
C THR A 283 1.52 -4.59 -13.95
N LEU A 284 1.77 -5.40 -12.91
CA LEU A 284 3.07 -6.06 -12.73
C LEU A 284 3.47 -6.91 -13.95
N VAL A 285 2.53 -7.66 -14.54
CA VAL A 285 2.81 -8.47 -15.74
C VAL A 285 3.27 -7.61 -16.90
N ARG A 286 2.56 -6.51 -17.18
CA ARG A 286 2.92 -5.61 -18.29
C ARG A 286 4.24 -4.89 -18.02
N ASP A 287 4.46 -4.45 -16.79
CA ASP A 287 5.69 -3.78 -16.38
C ASP A 287 6.88 -4.75 -16.35
N ALA A 288 6.63 -6.05 -16.21
CA ALA A 288 7.61 -7.12 -16.37
C ALA A 288 7.84 -7.51 -17.84
N GLY A 289 7.30 -6.78 -18.82
CA GLY A 289 7.45 -7.07 -20.24
C GLY A 289 6.60 -8.24 -20.74
N GLY A 290 5.62 -8.70 -19.97
CA GLY A 290 4.66 -9.72 -20.38
C GLY A 290 3.37 -9.13 -20.98
N ARG A 291 2.44 -10.02 -21.33
CA ARG A 291 1.06 -9.65 -21.68
C ARG A 291 0.07 -10.53 -20.94
N THR A 292 -1.04 -9.97 -20.46
CA THR A 292 -2.10 -10.77 -19.84
C THR A 292 -2.93 -11.47 -20.92
N VAL A 293 -3.42 -12.68 -20.61
CA VAL A 293 -4.37 -13.40 -21.49
C VAL A 293 -5.70 -12.64 -21.54
N PHE A 294 -6.17 -12.18 -20.37
CA PHE A 294 -7.33 -11.33 -20.24
C PHE A 294 -6.86 -9.89 -19.99
N ASP A 295 -7.17 -8.98 -20.90
CA ASP A 295 -6.88 -7.55 -20.76
C ASP A 295 -8.18 -6.75 -20.69
N LEU A 296 -8.90 -6.96 -19.58
CA LEU A 296 -10.23 -6.42 -19.36
C LEU A 296 -10.11 -5.02 -18.73
N PRO A 297 -10.79 -3.98 -19.27
CA PRO A 297 -10.64 -2.62 -18.75
C PRO A 297 -11.19 -2.46 -17.34
N GLY A 298 -10.56 -1.60 -16.54
CA GLY A 298 -10.99 -1.26 -15.18
C GLY A 298 -10.07 -1.78 -14.08
N LYS A 299 -10.57 -1.77 -12.85
CA LYS A 299 -9.79 -1.99 -11.61
C LYS A 299 -10.45 -2.92 -10.60
N VAL A 300 -11.32 -3.84 -11.04
CA VAL A 300 -11.97 -4.82 -10.16
C VAL A 300 -11.62 -6.26 -10.55
N LEU A 301 -11.98 -7.21 -9.68
CA LEU A 301 -11.95 -8.62 -10.03
C LEU A 301 -13.18 -8.96 -10.88
N GLN A 302 -12.96 -9.61 -12.01
CA GLN A 302 -14.00 -10.01 -12.95
C GLN A 302 -14.13 -11.54 -13.03
N ARG A 303 -15.37 -12.01 -13.13
CA ARG A 303 -15.68 -13.43 -13.37
C ARG A 303 -15.69 -13.69 -14.87
N VAL A 304 -14.90 -14.67 -15.30
CA VAL A 304 -14.88 -15.20 -16.65
C VAL A 304 -15.41 -16.64 -16.63
N PRO A 305 -16.26 -17.07 -17.57
CA PRO A 305 -16.71 -18.46 -17.64
C PRO A 305 -15.51 -19.41 -17.73
N MET A 306 -15.57 -20.52 -16.97
CA MET A 306 -14.46 -21.49 -16.90
C MET A 306 -14.06 -22.04 -18.28
N GLU A 307 -15.02 -22.31 -19.17
CA GLU A 307 -14.74 -22.80 -20.53
C GLU A 307 -13.98 -21.78 -21.36
N THR A 308 -14.39 -20.50 -21.32
CA THR A 308 -13.69 -19.39 -21.98
C THR A 308 -12.26 -19.26 -21.45
N MET A 309 -12.07 -19.39 -20.12
CA MET A 309 -10.73 -19.40 -19.54
C MET A 309 -9.89 -20.56 -20.04
N ILE A 310 -10.43 -21.77 -20.07
CA ILE A 310 -9.68 -22.94 -20.55
C ILE A 310 -9.30 -22.78 -22.02
N GLU A 311 -10.21 -22.30 -22.86
CA GLU A 311 -9.96 -22.10 -24.29
C GLU A 311 -8.86 -21.06 -24.54
N GLN A 312 -8.97 -19.87 -23.91
CA GLN A 312 -8.02 -18.77 -24.13
C GLN A 312 -6.72 -18.93 -23.34
N GLY A 313 -6.78 -19.56 -22.17
CA GLY A 313 -5.66 -19.78 -21.26
C GLY A 313 -4.84 -21.03 -21.55
N ALA A 314 -5.33 -21.96 -22.39
CA ALA A 314 -4.63 -23.22 -22.68
C ALA A 314 -3.19 -23.00 -23.16
N SER A 315 -2.99 -22.00 -24.03
CA SER A 315 -1.70 -21.67 -24.66
C SER A 315 -0.89 -20.62 -23.89
N ALA A 316 -1.35 -20.19 -22.71
CA ALA A 316 -0.60 -19.26 -21.89
C ALA A 316 0.76 -19.88 -21.50
N GLU A 317 1.83 -19.12 -21.69
CA GLU A 317 3.18 -19.57 -21.34
C GLU A 317 3.37 -19.67 -19.84
N PHE A 318 2.79 -18.73 -19.08
CA PHE A 318 2.83 -18.70 -17.63
C PHE A 318 1.42 -18.57 -17.06
N TRP A 319 1.25 -19.05 -15.83
CA TRP A 319 0.05 -18.81 -15.05
C TRP A 319 0.44 -18.22 -13.70
N PHE A 320 0.13 -16.94 -13.51
CA PHE A 320 0.22 -16.30 -12.21
C PHE A 320 -1.11 -16.43 -11.46
N ARG A 321 -1.09 -17.16 -10.35
CA ARG A 321 -2.20 -17.39 -9.45
C ARG A 321 -2.06 -16.53 -8.18
N PRO A 322 -2.70 -15.35 -8.13
CA PRO A 322 -2.70 -14.49 -6.94
C PRO A 322 -3.74 -14.97 -5.91
N ASP A 323 -3.62 -16.21 -5.43
CA ASP A 323 -4.48 -16.71 -4.36
C ASP A 323 -4.26 -15.90 -3.07
N PHE A 324 -5.33 -15.53 -2.39
CA PHE A 324 -5.32 -14.73 -1.17
C PHE A 324 -5.19 -15.55 0.10
N VAL A 325 -5.48 -16.85 0.04
CA VAL A 325 -5.62 -17.71 1.22
C VAL A 325 -4.72 -18.95 1.15
N GLY A 326 -4.61 -19.58 -0.03
CA GLY A 326 -3.85 -20.81 -0.21
C GLY A 326 -2.33 -20.61 -0.19
N LYS A 327 -1.62 -21.36 0.65
CA LYS A 327 -0.15 -21.49 0.63
C LYS A 327 0.24 -22.93 0.26
N GLY A 328 1.34 -23.10 -0.46
CA GLY A 328 1.89 -24.43 -0.76
C GLY A 328 0.99 -25.31 -1.64
N MET A 329 0.19 -24.69 -2.52
CA MET A 329 -0.50 -25.41 -3.58
C MET A 329 0.50 -26.05 -4.54
N THR A 330 0.17 -27.25 -5.00
CA THR A 330 0.95 -28.01 -5.98
C THR A 330 0.07 -28.29 -7.19
N VAL A 331 0.68 -28.60 -8.34
CA VAL A 331 -0.05 -28.99 -9.55
C VAL A 331 -1.03 -30.12 -9.24
N LYS A 332 -0.59 -31.15 -8.50
CA LYS A 332 -1.44 -32.26 -8.05
C LYS A 332 -2.71 -31.77 -7.33
N LYS A 333 -2.57 -30.95 -6.28
CA LYS A 333 -3.74 -30.43 -5.52
C LYS A 333 -4.66 -29.57 -6.39
N ILE A 334 -4.10 -28.81 -7.32
CA ILE A 334 -4.87 -27.97 -8.24
C ILE A 334 -5.71 -28.83 -9.19
N LEU A 335 -5.12 -29.90 -9.74
CA LEU A 335 -5.79 -30.82 -10.64
C LEU A 335 -6.79 -31.74 -9.92
N GLU A 336 -6.54 -32.12 -8.68
CA GLU A 336 -7.50 -32.85 -7.84
C GLU A 336 -8.77 -32.01 -7.58
N ALA A 337 -8.60 -30.71 -7.34
CA ALA A 337 -9.72 -29.80 -7.13
C ALA A 337 -10.48 -29.46 -8.43
N GLU A 338 -9.78 -29.40 -9.57
CA GLU A 338 -10.39 -29.13 -10.87
C GLU A 338 -9.57 -29.77 -12.02
N PRO A 339 -9.97 -30.99 -12.46
CA PRO A 339 -9.23 -31.75 -13.46
C PRO A 339 -9.13 -31.08 -14.84
N ARG A 340 -10.09 -30.20 -15.18
CA ARG A 340 -10.09 -29.50 -16.48
C ARG A 340 -8.90 -28.55 -16.63
N LEU A 341 -8.28 -28.12 -15.53
CA LEU A 341 -7.07 -27.29 -15.54
C LEU A 341 -5.83 -28.00 -16.09
N SER A 342 -5.88 -29.32 -16.30
CA SER A 342 -4.82 -30.07 -17.00
C SER A 342 -4.58 -29.58 -18.44
N ARG A 343 -5.56 -28.88 -19.02
CA ARG A 343 -5.47 -28.24 -20.34
C ARG A 343 -4.63 -26.96 -20.36
N ILE A 344 -4.24 -26.41 -19.20
CA ILE A 344 -3.43 -25.21 -19.10
C ILE A 344 -1.95 -25.61 -19.14
N THR A 345 -1.27 -25.38 -20.28
CA THR A 345 0.13 -25.81 -20.46
C THR A 345 1.07 -25.21 -19.42
N ALA A 346 0.86 -23.96 -19.01
CA ALA A 346 1.67 -23.33 -17.96
C ALA A 346 1.68 -24.13 -16.65
N LEU A 347 0.55 -24.76 -16.28
CA LEU A 347 0.45 -25.54 -15.06
C LEU A 347 1.27 -26.84 -15.16
N THR A 348 1.09 -27.58 -16.25
CA THR A 348 1.69 -28.91 -16.43
C THR A 348 3.18 -28.86 -16.82
N SER A 349 3.66 -27.73 -17.33
CA SER A 349 5.06 -27.50 -17.70
C SER A 349 5.92 -26.81 -16.61
N GLY A 350 5.40 -26.68 -15.39
CA GLY A 350 6.14 -26.05 -14.27
C GLY A 350 6.30 -24.52 -14.41
N LYS A 351 5.50 -23.88 -15.26
CA LYS A 351 5.45 -22.42 -15.45
C LYS A 351 4.31 -21.75 -14.65
N GLY A 352 3.72 -22.47 -13.70
CA GLY A 352 2.82 -21.92 -12.70
C GLY A 352 3.57 -21.11 -11.64
N ILE A 353 3.00 -19.99 -11.24
CA ILE A 353 3.54 -19.05 -10.25
C ILE A 353 2.45 -18.76 -9.23
N ASP A 354 2.76 -18.92 -7.95
CA ASP A 354 1.91 -18.50 -6.84
C ASP A 354 2.64 -17.41 -6.04
N ARG A 355 1.89 -16.72 -5.17
CA ARG A 355 2.51 -15.98 -4.06
C ARG A 355 3.23 -16.97 -3.13
N ALA A 356 4.46 -16.65 -2.74
CA ALA A 356 5.22 -17.43 -1.76
C ALA A 356 4.49 -17.47 -0.42
N ASP A 357 3.98 -16.30 -0.01
CA ASP A 357 3.10 -16.15 1.13
C ASP A 357 2.07 -15.04 0.82
N PRO A 358 0.78 -15.37 0.64
CA PRO A 358 -0.24 -14.40 0.25
C PRO A 358 -0.34 -13.17 1.16
N ARG A 359 -0.09 -13.33 2.46
CA ARG A 359 -0.29 -12.25 3.43
C ARG A 359 0.95 -11.40 3.58
N VAL A 360 2.15 -11.98 3.49
CA VAL A 360 3.38 -11.19 3.38
C VAL A 360 3.41 -10.42 2.04
N TYR A 361 2.93 -11.02 0.96
CA TYR A 361 2.73 -10.35 -0.33
C TYR A 361 1.78 -9.15 -0.20
N ALA A 362 0.61 -9.34 0.42
CA ALA A 362 -0.38 -8.29 0.62
C ALA A 362 0.00 -7.24 1.70
N ALA A 363 1.14 -7.41 2.38
CA ALA A 363 1.68 -6.46 3.35
C ALA A 363 3.00 -5.86 2.84
N ALA A 364 4.10 -6.58 2.98
CA ALA A 364 5.43 -6.12 2.60
C ALA A 364 5.58 -5.93 1.08
N GLY A 365 4.90 -6.75 0.28
CA GLY A 365 4.95 -6.64 -1.18
C GLY A 365 4.37 -5.32 -1.70
N LEU A 366 3.27 -4.84 -1.09
CA LEU A 366 2.60 -3.60 -1.51
C LEU A 366 3.48 -2.35 -1.36
N VAL A 367 4.37 -2.33 -0.37
CA VAL A 367 5.33 -1.22 -0.16
C VAL A 367 6.70 -1.47 -0.79
N ASN A 368 6.88 -2.62 -1.45
CA ASN A 368 8.08 -2.99 -2.22
C ASN A 368 7.72 -3.60 -3.58
N PRO A 369 6.90 -2.93 -4.42
CA PRO A 369 6.53 -3.44 -5.74
C PRO A 369 7.73 -3.63 -6.67
N ASP A 370 8.86 -2.98 -6.41
CA ASP A 370 10.14 -3.21 -7.11
C ASP A 370 10.64 -4.65 -6.94
N LYS A 371 10.44 -5.23 -5.75
CA LYS A 371 10.76 -6.64 -5.48
C LYS A 371 9.73 -7.60 -6.08
N LEU A 372 8.45 -7.24 -6.06
CA LEU A 372 7.40 -8.01 -6.76
C LEU A 372 7.67 -8.07 -8.27
N LEU A 373 8.05 -6.94 -8.85
CA LEU A 373 8.46 -6.84 -10.24
C LEU A 373 9.73 -7.65 -10.51
N ALA A 374 10.73 -7.57 -9.62
CA ALA A 374 11.98 -8.33 -9.77
C ALA A 374 11.74 -9.85 -9.87
N ASP A 375 10.89 -10.40 -9.00
CA ASP A 375 10.49 -11.80 -9.07
C ASP A 375 9.84 -12.12 -10.42
N LEU A 376 8.87 -11.32 -10.85
CA LEU A 376 8.14 -11.60 -12.09
C LEU A 376 9.03 -11.46 -13.33
N VAL A 377 9.90 -10.44 -13.39
CA VAL A 377 10.88 -10.27 -14.47
C VAL A 377 11.82 -11.46 -14.53
N SER A 378 12.32 -11.96 -13.40
CA SER A 378 13.20 -13.13 -13.39
C SER A 378 12.52 -14.41 -13.91
N VAL A 379 11.20 -14.48 -13.79
CA VAL A 379 10.40 -15.61 -14.25
C VAL A 379 10.10 -15.51 -15.75
N LEU A 380 9.73 -14.32 -16.22
CA LEU A 380 9.33 -14.09 -17.61
C LEU A 380 10.53 -13.92 -18.55
N HIS A 381 11.60 -13.28 -18.05
CA HIS A 381 12.81 -12.89 -18.77
C HIS A 381 14.05 -13.19 -17.90
N PRO A 382 14.42 -14.47 -17.70
CA PRO A 382 15.51 -14.87 -16.82
C PRO A 382 16.87 -14.27 -17.21
N GLU A 383 17.05 -13.88 -18.47
CA GLU A 383 18.24 -13.20 -18.98
C GLU A 383 18.38 -11.75 -18.49
N VAL A 384 17.28 -11.10 -18.10
CA VAL A 384 17.28 -9.73 -17.57
C VAL A 384 17.78 -9.72 -16.12
N GLN A 385 17.47 -10.77 -15.35
CA GLN A 385 17.87 -10.92 -13.95
C GLN A 385 18.43 -12.32 -13.65
N PRO A 386 19.61 -12.67 -14.19
CA PRO A 386 20.20 -13.99 -14.01
C PRO A 386 20.53 -14.25 -12.54
N GLY A 387 20.13 -15.41 -12.03
CA GLY A 387 20.40 -15.83 -10.65
C GLY A 387 19.53 -15.17 -9.58
N HIS A 388 18.49 -14.42 -9.96
CA HIS A 388 17.55 -13.84 -9.01
C HIS A 388 16.84 -14.92 -8.19
N GLN A 389 16.77 -14.71 -6.88
CA GLN A 389 16.04 -15.58 -5.96
C GLN A 389 14.67 -14.97 -5.68
N LEU A 390 13.61 -15.77 -5.89
CA LEU A 390 12.25 -15.30 -5.68
C LEU A 390 11.99 -14.98 -4.20
N ALA A 391 11.45 -13.79 -3.94
CA ALA A 391 11.26 -13.25 -2.60
C ALA A 391 9.79 -13.29 -2.12
N PHE A 392 8.88 -13.02 -3.04
CA PHE A 392 7.42 -12.89 -2.82
C PHE A 392 6.61 -13.84 -3.68
N LEU A 393 7.20 -14.35 -4.76
CA LEU A 393 6.61 -15.36 -5.63
C LEU A 393 7.29 -16.71 -5.41
N ARG A 394 6.63 -17.78 -5.82
CA ARG A 394 7.19 -19.13 -5.90
C ARG A 394 6.69 -19.83 -7.14
N ARG A 395 7.45 -20.81 -7.62
CA ARG A 395 6.95 -21.74 -8.63
C ARG A 395 5.92 -22.68 -7.99
N ILE A 396 4.93 -23.09 -8.77
CA ILE A 396 4.00 -24.16 -8.39
C ILE A 396 4.67 -25.48 -8.73
N GLU A 397 5.02 -26.24 -7.70
CA GLU A 397 5.67 -27.54 -7.85
C GLU A 397 4.68 -28.62 -8.25
N ALA A 398 5.15 -29.69 -8.89
CA ALA A 398 4.32 -30.80 -9.35
C ALA A 398 3.49 -31.42 -8.20
N GLY A 399 4.14 -31.60 -7.03
CA GLY A 399 3.53 -32.12 -5.79
C GLY A 399 3.64 -33.61 -5.60
#